data_AF-A0A7C5F2W4-F1
#
_entry.id   AF-A0A7C5F2W4-F1
#
_cell.length_a   1.000
_cell.length_b   1.000
_cell.length_c   1.000
_cell.angle_alpha   90.00
_cell.angle_beta   90.00
_cell.angle_gamma   90.00
#
_symmetry.space_group_name_H-M   'P 1'
#
loop_
_entity.id
_entity.type
_entity.pdbx_description
1 polymer ?
#
loop_
_entity_poly.entity_id
_entity_poly.type
_entity_poly.pdbx_seq_one_letter_code
_entity_poly.pdbx_strand_id
1 'polypeptide(L)' 'MAVGYLYDPIFLKHETGVHPERKQRLEHAMRHLAACGLLERLVALPSEPASLEDIARVHVPTMIEELRDLAQSGGGS' A
#
# COMPACT_ATOMS: atom_id res chain seq x y z
N MET A 1 -16.35 -16.37 12.65
CA MET A 1 -15.88 -15.79 11.38
C MET A 1 -14.63 -14.98 11.70
N ALA A 2 -13.51 -15.24 11.01
CA ALA A 2 -12.27 -14.50 11.21
C ALA A 2 -12.21 -13.31 10.24
N VAL A 3 -11.58 -12.22 10.65
CA VAL A 3 -11.35 -11.04 9.80
C VAL A 3 -9.85 -10.89 9.60
N GLY A 4 -9.41 -10.92 8.34
CA GLY A 4 -8.02 -10.70 7.97
C GLY A 4 -7.69 -9.21 7.87
N TYR A 5 -6.45 -8.84 8.18
CA TYR A 5 -5.89 -7.52 7.90
C TYR A 5 -4.51 -7.66 7.27
N LEU A 6 -4.16 -6.72 6.41
CA LEU A 6 -2.88 -6.69 5.71
C LEU A 6 -2.23 -5.33 5.96
N TYR A 7 -0.97 -5.35 6.37
CA TYR A 7 -0.16 -4.18 6.58
C TYR A 7 1.31 -4.54 6.36
N ASP A 8 2.04 -3.70 5.65
CA ASP A 8 3.48 -3.82 5.47
C ASP A 8 4.15 -2.45 5.71
N PRO A 9 5.23 -2.38 6.51
CA PRO A 9 5.99 -1.14 6.70
C PRO A 9 6.49 -0.48 5.41
N ILE A 10 6.62 -1.22 4.30
CA ILE A 10 7.00 -0.69 2.98
C ILE A 10 6.06 0.42 2.51
N PHE A 11 4.78 0.38 2.90
CA PHE A 11 3.80 1.39 2.54
C PHE A 11 4.15 2.78 3.08
N LEU A 12 4.89 2.85 4.19
CA LEU A 12 5.33 4.12 4.78
C LEU A 12 6.44 4.80 3.97
N LYS A 13 7.05 4.09 3.01
CA LYS A 13 8.10 4.62 2.12
C LYS A 13 7.53 5.34 0.89
N HIS A 14 6.22 5.28 0.67
CA HIS A 14 5.57 6.10 -0.36
C HIS A 14 5.46 7.55 0.14
N GLU A 15 6.31 8.43 -0.40
CA GLU A 15 6.34 9.85 -0.06
C GLU A 15 5.96 10.69 -1.28
N THR A 16 4.98 11.56 -1.11
CA THR A 16 4.34 12.37 -2.16
C THR A 16 4.54 13.88 -1.94
N GLY A 17 5.47 14.26 -1.05
CA GLY A 17 5.73 15.66 -0.72
C GLY A 17 4.60 16.34 0.05
N VAL A 18 4.22 17.56 -0.35
CA VAL A 18 3.14 18.34 0.28
C VAL A 18 1.78 17.90 -0.27
N HIS A 19 1.40 16.66 0.06
CA HIS A 19 0.16 16.05 -0.42
C HIS A 19 -0.67 15.47 0.75
N PRO A 20 -2.02 15.49 0.67
CA PRO A 20 -2.88 14.92 1.72
C PRO A 20 -2.76 13.39 1.85
N GLU A 21 -2.45 12.68 0.77
CA GLU A 21 -2.03 11.28 0.81
C GLU A 21 -0.60 11.26 1.38
N ARG A 22 -0.44 10.83 2.63
CA ARG A 22 0.85 10.85 3.35
C ARG A 22 0.88 9.75 4.41
N LYS A 23 2.09 9.25 4.72
CA LYS A 23 2.33 8.13 5.65
C LYS A 23 1.65 8.26 7.02
N GLN A 24 1.48 9.47 7.54
CA GLN A 24 0.85 9.72 8.84
C GLN A 24 -0.61 9.24 8.90
N ARG A 25 -1.31 9.15 7.75
CA ARG A 25 -2.67 8.58 7.69
C ARG A 25 -2.65 7.11 8.09
N LEU A 26 -1.71 6.34 7.56
CA LEU A 26 -1.56 4.92 7.85
C LEU A 26 -1.02 4.70 9.27
N GLU A 27 -0.02 5.47 9.69
CA GLU A 27 0.50 5.41 11.07
C GLU A 27 -0.59 5.69 12.11
N HIS A 28 -1.48 6.66 11.84
CA HIS A 28 -2.59 6.97 12.73
C HIS A 28 -3.58 5.80 12.82
N ALA A 29 -3.98 5.22 11.68
CA ALA A 29 -4.86 4.06 11.65
C ALA A 29 -4.26 2.88 12.43
N MET A 30 -3.01 2.51 12.16
CA MET A 30 -2.34 1.39 12.83
C MET A 30 -2.19 1.62 14.34
N ARG A 31 -1.84 2.84 14.77
CA ARG A 31 -1.79 3.19 16.20
C ARG A 31 -3.16 3.09 16.86
N HIS A 32 -4.22 3.56 16.20
CA HIS A 32 -5.56 3.49 16.75
C HIS A 32 -6.04 2.04 16.89
N LEU A 33 -5.82 1.21 15.86
CA LEU A 33 -6.17 -0.21 15.87
C LEU A 33 -5.44 -0.99 16.97
N ALA A 34 -4.17 -0.66 17.22
CA ALA A 34 -3.41 -1.21 18.34
C ALA A 34 -3.96 -0.71 19.70
N ALA A 35 -4.18 0.60 19.84
CA ALA A 35 -4.62 1.20 21.10
C ALA A 35 -6.00 0.72 21.56
N CYS A 36 -6.91 0.40 20.63
CA CYS A 36 -8.22 -0.14 20.96
C CYS A 36 -8.27 -1.68 21.07
N GLY A 37 -7.13 -2.36 20.95
CA GLY A 37 -7.03 -3.82 21.07
C GLY A 37 -7.67 -4.58 19.90
N LEU A 38 -7.82 -3.95 18.74
CA LEU A 38 -8.44 -4.58 17.58
C LEU A 38 -7.47 -5.49 16.83
N LEU A 39 -6.18 -5.13 16.75
CA LEU A 39 -5.19 -5.93 16.01
C LEU A 39 -5.07 -7.37 16.55
N GLU A 40 -5.19 -7.55 17.86
CA GLU A 40 -5.14 -8.85 18.55
C GLU A 40 -6.33 -9.76 18.19
N ARG A 41 -7.40 -9.17 17.64
CA ARG A 41 -8.61 -9.87 17.21
C ARG A 41 -8.65 -10.15 15.71
N LEU A 42 -7.68 -9.63 14.96
CA LEU A 42 -7.59 -9.77 13.51
C LEU A 42 -6.49 -10.77 13.14
N VAL A 43 -6.65 -11.41 11.99
CA VAL A 43 -5.63 -12.32 11.44
C VAL A 43 -4.71 -11.51 10.54
N ALA A 44 -3.44 -11.39 10.91
CA ALA A 44 -2.44 -10.73 10.08
C ALA A 44 -2.17 -11.57 8.82
N LEU A 45 -2.28 -10.93 7.66
CA LEU A 45 -1.98 -11.51 6.36
C LEU A 45 -0.72 -10.83 5.78
N PRO A 46 0.18 -11.59 5.13
CA PRO A 46 1.33 -11.01 4.46
C PRO A 46 0.89 -10.13 3.29
N SER A 47 1.63 -9.05 3.06
CA SER A 47 1.54 -8.30 1.81
C SER A 47 2.49 -8.91 0.79
N GLU A 48 2.00 -9.13 -0.42
CA GLU A 48 2.81 -9.55 -1.55
C GLU A 48 2.64 -8.55 -2.69
N PRO A 49 3.70 -8.23 -3.45
CA PRO A 49 3.56 -7.44 -4.66
C PRO A 49 2.60 -8.13 -5.63
N ALA A 50 1.65 -7.38 -6.18
CA ALA A 50 0.77 -7.91 -7.22
C ALA A 50 1.59 -8.36 -8.44
N SER A 51 1.25 -9.51 -9.02
CA SER A 51 1.93 -9.96 -10.23
C SER A 51 1.57 -9.07 -11.42
N LEU A 52 2.44 -9.01 -12.42
CA LEU A 52 2.13 -8.28 -13.66
C LEU A 52 0.90 -8.86 -14.37
N GLU A 53 0.71 -10.18 -14.27
CA GLU A 53 -0.49 -10.83 -14.79
C GLU A 53 -1.75 -10.30 -14.10
N ASP A 54 -1.74 -10.18 -12.76
CA ASP A 54 -2.89 -9.69 -12.00
C ASP A 54 -3.24 -8.24 -12.37
N ILE A 55 -2.22 -7.38 -12.48
CA ILE A 55 -2.39 -5.97 -12.86
C ILE A 55 -2.93 -5.87 -14.30
N ALA A 56 -2.42 -6.71 -15.21
CA ALA A 56 -2.79 -6.72 -16.62
C ALA A 56 -4.23 -7.21 -16.89
N ARG A 57 -4.93 -7.78 -15.90
CA ARG A 57 -6.36 -8.11 -16.03
C ARG A 57 -7.24 -6.87 -16.12
N VAL A 58 -6.74 -5.71 -15.71
CA VAL A 58 -7.46 -4.42 -15.72
C VAL A 58 -6.72 -3.36 -16.52
N HIS A 59 -5.39 -3.30 -16.40
CA HIS A 59 -4.56 -2.26 -17.01
C HIS A 59 -3.87 -2.75 -18.29
N VAL A 60 -3.80 -1.90 -19.30
CA VAL A 60 -3.05 -2.22 -20.52
C VAL A 60 -1.54 -2.26 -20.24
N PRO A 61 -0.77 -3.17 -20.87
CA PRO A 61 0.67 -3.31 -20.61
C PRO A 61 1.47 -2.01 -20.75
N THR A 62 1.13 -1.16 -21.72
CA THR A 62 1.82 0.12 -21.95
C THR A 62 1.71 1.07 -20.77
N MET A 63 0.55 1.14 -20.10
CA MET A 63 0.37 1.94 -18.88
C MET A 63 1.26 1.44 -17.74
N ILE A 64 1.43 0.11 -17.64
CA ILE A 64 2.27 -0.51 -16.59
C ILE A 64 3.75 -0.17 -16.83
N GLU A 65 4.19 -0.19 -18.09
CA GLU A 65 5.54 0.19 -18.50
C GLU A 65 5.80 1.68 -18.26
N GLU A 66 4.90 2.56 -18.70
CA GLU A 66 4.99 4.01 -18.47
C GLU A 66 5.10 4.36 -16.97
N LEU A 67 4.29 3.71 -16.12
CA LEU A 67 4.35 3.90 -14.66
C LEU A 67 5.67 3.39 -14.07
N ARG A 68 6.21 2.29 -14.60
CA ARG A 68 7.50 1.75 -14.16
C ARG A 68 8.63 2.72 -14.47
N ASP A 69 8.67 3.24 -15.69
CA ASP A 69 9.69 4.18 -16.14
C ASP A 69 9.61 5.48 -15.33
N LEU A 70 8.39 6.00 -15.12
CA LEU A 70 8.15 7.18 -14.30
C LEU A 70 8.65 6.99 -12.86
N ALA A 71 8.36 5.84 -12.24
CA ALA A 71 8.82 5.52 -10.89
C ALA A 71 10.36 5.43 -10.82
N GLN A 72 11.00 4.86 -11.85
CA GLN A 72 12.46 4.76 -11.94
C GLN A 72 13.13 6.12 -12.15
N SER A 73 12.47 7.07 -12.79
CA SER A 73 12.96 8.43 -12.99
C SER A 73 12.72 9.37 -11.81
N GLY A 74 12.22 8.87 -10.67
CA GLY A 74 11.98 9.65 -9.46
C GLY A 74 10.52 10.03 -9.18
N GLY A 75 9.58 9.48 -9.94
CA GLY A 75 8.14 9.67 -9.74
C GLY A 75 7.52 10.79 -10.58
N GLY A 76 6.19 10.92 -10.45
CA GLY A 76 5.39 11.99 -11.05
C GLY A 76 5.24 13.21 -10.15
N SER A 77 4.77 14.31 -10.72
CA SER A 77 4.49 15.58 -10.01
C SER A 77 3.23 15.53 -9.18
#